data_AF-A0A816B9J8-F1
#
_entry.id   AF-A0A816B9J8-F1
#
_cell.length_a   1.000
_cell.length_b   1.000
_cell.length_c   1.000
_cell.angle_alpha   90.00
_cell.angle_beta   90.00
_cell.angle_gamma   90.00
#
_symmetry.space_group_name_H-M   'P 1'
#
loop_
_entity.id
_entity.type
_entity.pdbx_description
1 polymer ?
#
loop_
_entity_poly.entity_id
_entity_poly.type
_entity_poly.pdbx_seq_one_letter_code
_entity_poly.pdbx_strand_id
1 'polypeptide(L)'
;MNSQEEHDYKFETEATCEGCSNAVKRILERHMKSSPGQILKYNVDLVLDEQKAKIDLTSTMSKEQLIQLLEKSGKKVNYVIR
;
A
#
# COMPACT_ATOMS: atom_id res chain seq x y z
N MET A 1 28.14 -4.60 0.27
CA MET A 1 26.88 -4.79 -0.46
C MET A 1 25.75 -4.24 0.40
N ASN A 2 24.95 -3.29 -0.10
CA ASN A 2 23.71 -2.92 0.60
C ASN A 2 22.70 -4.03 0.34
N SER A 3 22.51 -4.91 1.31
CA SER A 3 21.37 -5.81 1.35
C SER A 3 20.13 -4.94 1.56
N GLN A 4 19.43 -4.59 0.50
CA GLN A 4 18.09 -4.02 0.66
C GLN A 4 17.21 -5.16 1.15
N GLU A 5 16.94 -5.21 2.45
CA GLU A 5 16.03 -6.20 3.02
C GLU A 5 14.62 -5.92 2.51
N GLU A 6 14.07 -6.89 1.79
CA GLU A 6 12.71 -6.84 1.29
C GLU A 6 11.78 -7.36 2.38
N HIS A 7 10.71 -6.62 2.66
CA HIS A 7 9.73 -7.00 3.66
C HIS A 7 8.33 -7.00 3.07
N ASP A 8 7.54 -7.98 3.50
CA ASP A 8 6.12 -8.05 3.20
C ASP A 8 5.32 -7.31 4.27
N TYR A 9 4.45 -6.41 3.81
CA TYR A 9 3.57 -5.61 4.64
C TYR A 9 2.12 -5.82 4.23
N LYS A 10 1.25 -5.81 5.24
CA LYS A 10 -0.21 -5.83 5.04
C LYS A 10 -0.81 -4.59 5.66
N PHE A 11 -1.65 -3.90 4.89
CA PHE A 11 -2.39 -2.74 5.36
C PHE A 11 -3.87 -2.91 5.04
N GLU A 12 -4.69 -2.21 5.80
CA GLU A 12 -6.11 -2.03 5.51
C GLU A 12 -6.44 -0.54 5.49
N THR A 13 -7.38 -0.16 4.63
CA THR A 13 -7.95 1.18 4.61
C THR A 13 -9.44 1.09 4.33
N GLU A 14 -10.21 2.07 4.81
CA GLU A 14 -11.63 2.14 4.51
C GLU A 14 -11.83 2.34 3.00
N ALA A 15 -12.66 1.54 2.36
CA ALA A 15 -12.98 1.67 0.94
C ALA A 15 -14.42 1.24 0.69
N THR A 16 -15.26 2.22 0.38
CA THR A 16 -16.69 2.03 0.14
C THR A 16 -17.04 1.88 -1.35
N CYS A 17 -16.08 2.12 -2.23
CA CYS A 17 -16.27 2.00 -3.68
C CYS A 17 -14.93 1.73 -4.40
N GLU A 18 -15.01 1.19 -5.62
CA GLU A 18 -13.84 0.93 -6.48
C GLU A 18 -12.99 2.18 -6.75
N GLY A 19 -13.61 3.37 -6.76
CA GLY A 19 -12.88 4.63 -6.89
C GLY A 19 -11.88 4.86 -5.75
N CYS A 20 -12.19 4.39 -4.54
CA CYS A 20 -11.32 4.54 -3.38
C CYS A 20 -10.12 3.60 -3.41
N SER A 21 -10.33 2.33 -3.80
CA SER A 21 -9.22 1.38 -3.96
C SER A 21 -8.33 1.77 -5.15
N ASN A 22 -8.90 2.37 -6.21
CA ASN A 22 -8.14 2.90 -7.34
C ASN A 22 -7.26 4.10 -6.96
N ALA A 23 -7.67 4.93 -6.00
CA ALA A 23 -6.84 6.03 -5.51
C ALA A 23 -5.54 5.50 -4.87
N VAL A 24 -5.63 4.42 -4.09
CA VAL A 24 -4.47 3.73 -3.51
C VAL A 24 -3.55 3.18 -4.60
N LYS A 25 -4.11 2.44 -5.57
CA LYS A 25 -3.34 1.89 -6.71
C LYS A 25 -2.56 2.98 -7.46
N ARG A 26 -3.21 4.11 -7.78
CA ARG A 26 -2.58 5.24 -8.48
C ARG A 26 -1.38 5.82 -7.74
N ILE A 27 -1.42 5.88 -6.41
CA ILE A 27 -0.31 6.38 -5.60
C ILE A 27 0.87 5.42 -5.64
N LEU A 28 0.61 4.12 -5.49
CA LEU A 28 1.62 3.07 -5.56
C LEU A 28 2.29 3.05 -6.94
N GLU A 29 1.50 3.06 -8.01
CA GLU A 29 2.02 3.10 -9.39
C GLU A 29 2.85 4.35 -9.67
N ARG A 30 2.41 5.52 -9.19
CA ARG A 30 3.17 6.77 -9.32
C ARG A 30 4.50 6.67 -8.57
N HIS A 31 4.49 6.13 -7.36
CA HIS A 31 5.69 5.95 -6.56
C HIS A 31 6.68 4.98 -7.23
N MET A 32 6.19 3.86 -7.76
CA MET A 32 7.03 2.90 -8.51
C MET A 32 7.70 3.54 -9.73
N LYS A 33 7.01 4.46 -10.43
CA LYS A 33 7.59 5.22 -11.55
C LYS A 33 8.65 6.23 -11.11
N SER A 34 8.41 6.94 -10.00
CA SER A 34 9.34 7.96 -9.49
C SER A 34 10.49 7.40 -8.66
N SER A 35 10.35 6.20 -8.12
CA SER A 35 11.31 5.56 -7.21
C SER A 35 11.39 4.05 -7.48
N PRO A 36 11.97 3.65 -8.63
CA PRO A 36 12.06 2.24 -9.01
C PRO A 36 12.86 1.44 -7.97
N GLY A 37 12.42 0.22 -7.67
CA GLY A 37 13.07 -0.69 -6.73
C GLY A 37 12.70 -0.50 -5.25
N GLN A 38 11.90 0.53 -4.90
CA GLN A 38 11.40 0.69 -3.53
C GLN A 38 10.19 -0.19 -3.23
N ILE A 39 9.23 -0.25 -4.17
CA ILE A 39 8.09 -1.18 -4.12
C ILE A 39 8.30 -2.21 -5.22
N LEU A 40 8.35 -3.48 -4.84
CA LEU A 40 8.64 -4.58 -5.73
C LEU A 40 7.36 -5.23 -6.23
N LYS A 41 6.40 -5.41 -5.33
CA LYS A 41 5.09 -6.01 -5.60
C LYS A 41 4.03 -5.31 -4.77
N TYR A 42 2.84 -5.21 -5.33
CA TYR A 42 1.67 -4.77 -4.59
C TYR A 42 0.43 -5.51 -5.07
N ASN A 43 -0.51 -5.72 -4.16
CA ASN A 43 -1.87 -6.16 -4.45
C ASN A 43 -2.85 -5.30 -3.65
N VAL A 44 -3.99 -4.97 -4.25
CA VAL A 44 -5.06 -4.20 -3.59
C VAL A 44 -6.38 -4.88 -3.88
N ASP A 45 -6.93 -5.51 -2.83
CA ASP A 45 -8.20 -6.21 -2.87
C ASP A 45 -9.28 -5.39 -2.17
N LEU A 46 -10.35 -5.08 -2.90
CA LEU A 46 -11.53 -4.43 -2.33
C LEU A 46 -12.46 -5.50 -1.76
N VAL A 47 -12.73 -5.41 -0.47
CA VAL A 47 -13.71 -6.25 0.23
C VAL A 47 -14.95 -5.38 0.46
N LEU A 48 -15.89 -5.46 -0.47
CA LEU A 48 -17.11 -4.63 -0.46
C LEU A 48 -17.95 -4.85 0.80
N ASP A 49 -18.07 -6.10 1.25
CA ASP A 49 -18.86 -6.47 2.43
C ASP A 49 -18.31 -5.82 3.72
N GLU A 50 -16.98 -5.69 3.82
CA GLU A 50 -16.29 -5.05 4.94
C GLU A 50 -16.12 -3.53 4.72
N GLN A 51 -16.46 -3.02 3.53
CA GLN A 51 -16.15 -1.66 3.10
C GLN A 51 -14.68 -1.30 3.34
N LYS A 52 -13.78 -2.24 3.04
CA LYS A 52 -12.34 -2.13 3.26
C LYS A 52 -11.57 -2.50 2.01
N ALA A 53 -10.40 -1.90 1.84
CA ALA A 53 -9.40 -2.38 0.90
C ALA A 53 -8.22 -2.97 1.68
N LYS A 54 -7.88 -4.22 1.35
CA LYS A 54 -6.70 -4.93 1.85
C LYS A 54 -5.55 -4.71 0.87
N ILE A 55 -4.40 -4.32 1.40
CA ILE A 55 -3.24 -3.91 0.61
C ILE A 55 -2.07 -4.79 1.05
N ASP A 56 -1.61 -5.66 0.16
CA ASP A 56 -0.40 -6.45 0.35
C ASP A 56 0.74 -5.79 -0.43
N LEU A 57 1.90 -5.60 0.20
CA LEU A 57 3.03 -4.88 -0.37
C LEU A 57 4.34 -5.60 -0.05
N THR A 58 5.19 -5.80 -1.06
CA THR A 58 6.60 -6.18 -0.84
C THR A 58 7.47 -4.97 -1.17
N SER A 59 8.24 -4.50 -0.20
CA SER A 59 8.99 -3.25 -0.31
C SER A 59 10.27 -3.27 0.52
N THR A 60 11.25 -2.47 0.07
CA THR A 60 12.49 -2.18 0.81
C THR A 60 12.34 -0.95 1.71
N MET A 61 11.17 -0.30 1.69
CA MET A 61 10.84 0.85 2.53
C MET A 61 10.44 0.42 3.95
N SER A 62 10.55 1.34 4.90
CA SER A 62 10.02 1.10 6.25
C SER A 62 8.49 1.17 6.27
N LYS A 63 7.89 0.51 7.26
CA LYS A 63 6.44 0.55 7.52
C LYS A 63 5.91 1.98 7.58
N GLU A 64 6.61 2.88 8.28
CA GLU A 64 6.19 4.27 8.47
C GLU A 64 6.16 5.04 7.14
N GLN A 65 7.15 4.81 6.27
CA GLN A 65 7.17 5.42 4.94
C GLN A 65 6.03 4.90 4.07
N LEU A 66 5.70 3.61 4.18
CA LEU A 66 4.56 3.01 3.46
C LEU A 66 3.22 3.57 3.96
N ILE A 67 3.05 3.75 5.27
CA ILE A 67 1.84 4.38 5.83
C ILE A 67 1.70 5.80 5.28
N GLN A 68 2.76 6.62 5.36
CA GLN A 68 2.74 7.99 4.82
C GLN A 68 2.47 8.04 3.32
N LEU A 69 2.95 7.06 2.56
CA LEU A 69 2.67 6.94 1.14
C LEU A 69 1.18 6.66 0.92
N LEU A 70 0.62 5.65 1.60
CA LEU A 70 -0.76 5.21 1.43
C LEU A 70 -1.77 6.25 1.92
N GLU A 71 -1.47 7.00 2.99
CA GLU A 71 -2.31 8.07 3.53
C GLU A 71 -2.51 9.25 2.55
N LYS A 72 -1.64 9.40 1.54
CA LYS A 72 -1.85 10.36 0.43
C LYS A 72 -3.12 10.07 -0.37
N SER A 73 -3.74 8.91 -0.20
CA SER A 73 -5.05 8.58 -0.77
C SER A 73 -6.20 9.34 -0.11
N GLY A 74 -5.92 10.08 0.98
CA GLY A 74 -6.91 10.80 1.77
C GLY A 74 -7.65 9.90 2.76
N LYS A 75 -7.13 8.71 3.02
CA LYS A 75 -7.76 7.71 3.88
C LYS A 75 -6.84 7.28 5.00
N LYS A 76 -7.44 6.89 6.12
CA LYS A 76 -6.72 6.29 7.23
C LYS A 76 -6.25 4.89 6.82
N VAL A 77 -4.98 4.61 7.09
CA VAL A 77 -4.33 3.34 6.76
C VAL A 77 -3.89 2.69 8.06
N ASN A 78 -4.32 1.45 8.30
CA ASN A 78 -3.90 0.68 9.46
C ASN A 78 -2.96 -0.43 9.00
N TYR A 79 -1.86 -0.62 9.74
CA TYR A 79 -0.99 -1.77 9.53
C TYR A 79 -1.60 -3.01 10.18
N VAL A 80 -1.70 -4.09 9.42
CA VAL A 80 -2.20 -5.38 9.90
C VAL A 80 -0.98 -6.23 10.23
N ILE A 81 -0.69 -6.36 11.53
CA ILE A 81 0.36 -7.25 12.03
C ILE A 81 -0.01 -8.69 11.65
N ARG A 82 0.99 -9.46 11.23
CA ARG A 82 0.86 -10.88 10.94
C ARG A 82 1.02 -11.71 12.20
#